data_AF-A0A2H0PEG8-F1
#
_entry.id   AF-A0A2H0PEG8-F1
#
_cell.length_a   1.000
_cell.length_b   1.000
_cell.length_c   1.000
_cell.angle_alpha   90.00
_cell.angle_beta   90.00
_cell.angle_gamma   90.00
#
_symmetry.space_group_name_H-M   'P 1'
#
loop_
_entity.id
_entity.type
_entity.pdbx_description
1 polymer ?
#
loop_
_entity_poly.entity_id
_entity_poly.type
_entity_poly.pdbx_seq_one_letter_code
_entity_poly.pdbx_strand_id
1 'polypeptide(L)'
;MNGGGTMAQRTKAKAPKSFLKILMAYDPTLKKMRPKEIRVFNVNANYGTYQIKVGPEHSPLTCRQLKTKTHSRPIEVHGELHHIFIENGNNISAMPSHDAIDNNLKGTVIIKGLSIHLRDEQGNGYEIKDLPNAMHTVEARERINLAGENGERAVVSLEQTGRLAKETYRIIQSDIMNIVKTLQRAVKSNS
;
A
#
# COMPACT_ATOMS: atom_id res chain seq x y z
N MET A 1 -3.09 45.59 25.91
CA MET A 1 -3.91 45.10 24.77
C MET A 1 -3.00 44.88 23.57
N ASN A 2 -3.38 43.93 22.70
CA ASN A 2 -2.73 43.50 21.43
C ASN A 2 -1.68 42.40 21.52
N GLY A 3 -2.14 41.16 21.74
CA GLY A 3 -1.47 39.95 21.27
C GLY A 3 -2.23 39.40 20.07
N GLY A 4 -1.82 39.78 18.86
CA GLY A 4 -2.39 39.29 17.60
C GLY A 4 -1.88 37.90 17.29
N GLY A 5 -2.66 36.88 17.64
CA GLY A 5 -2.40 35.49 17.27
C GLY A 5 -2.64 35.28 15.77
N THR A 6 -1.57 35.02 15.02
CA THR A 6 -1.62 34.58 13.63
C THR A 6 -2.33 33.23 13.52
N MET A 7 -3.53 33.23 12.93
CA MET A 7 -4.22 32.02 12.47
C MET A 7 -3.41 31.38 11.34
N ALA A 8 -2.67 30.32 11.68
CA ALA A 8 -2.09 29.43 10.68
C ALA A 8 -3.24 28.77 9.90
N GLN A 9 -3.38 29.16 8.63
CA GLN A 9 -4.26 28.50 7.68
C GLN A 9 -3.82 27.04 7.56
N ARG A 10 -4.51 26.15 8.27
CA ARG A 10 -4.46 24.70 8.03
C ARG A 10 -4.91 24.48 6.59
N THR A 11 -3.94 24.34 5.68
CA THR A 11 -4.20 23.84 4.33
C THR A 11 -4.88 22.49 4.48
N LYS A 12 -6.17 22.40 4.14
CA LYS A 12 -6.91 21.14 4.10
C LYS A 12 -6.17 20.21 3.13
N ALA A 13 -5.43 19.25 3.66
CA ALA A 13 -4.74 18.25 2.85
C ALA A 13 -5.78 17.58 1.94
N LYS A 14 -5.56 17.65 0.63
CA LYS A 14 -6.45 17.06 -0.36
C LYS A 14 -6.53 15.57 -0.08
N ALA A 15 -7.73 15.05 0.16
CA ALA A 15 -7.95 13.63 0.44
C ALA A 15 -7.21 12.76 -0.61
N PRO A 16 -6.48 11.73 -0.18
CA PRO A 16 -5.74 10.88 -1.10
C PRO A 16 -6.69 10.30 -2.15
N LYS A 17 -6.26 10.30 -3.42
CA LYS A 17 -7.03 9.65 -4.49
C LYS A 17 -7.14 8.16 -4.13
N SER A 18 -8.33 7.57 -4.26
CA SER A 18 -8.51 6.13 -4.05
C SER A 18 -7.53 5.32 -4.90
N PHE A 19 -7.06 4.19 -4.39
CA PHE A 19 -6.07 3.36 -5.08
C PHE A 19 -6.54 2.95 -6.48
N LEU A 20 -7.82 2.58 -6.63
CA LEU A 20 -8.43 2.29 -7.93
C LEU A 20 -8.28 3.45 -8.94
N LYS A 21 -8.45 4.71 -8.50
CA LYS A 21 -8.30 5.88 -9.40
C LYS A 21 -6.86 6.03 -9.88
N ILE A 22 -5.89 5.62 -9.07
CA ILE A 22 -4.48 5.64 -9.44
C ILE A 22 -4.19 4.54 -10.45
N LEU A 23 -4.69 3.32 -10.22
CA LEU A 23 -4.61 2.23 -11.18
C LEU A 23 -5.27 2.61 -12.52
N MET A 24 -6.44 3.25 -12.50
CA MET A 24 -7.10 3.76 -13.71
C MET A 24 -6.32 4.85 -14.45
N ALA A 25 -5.40 5.54 -13.78
CA ALA A 25 -4.50 6.50 -14.41
C ALA A 25 -3.27 5.82 -15.03
N TYR A 26 -2.91 4.64 -14.54
CA TYR A 26 -1.88 3.78 -15.10
C TYR A 26 -2.38 3.00 -16.31
N ASP A 27 -3.52 2.34 -16.16
CA ASP A 27 -4.19 1.59 -17.21
C ASP A 27 -5.57 2.23 -17.49
N PRO A 28 -5.68 3.07 -18.54
CA PRO A 28 -6.94 3.68 -18.95
C PRO A 28 -8.02 2.68 -19.34
N THR A 29 -7.67 1.43 -19.67
CA THR A 29 -8.65 0.39 -19.99
C THR A 29 -9.51 0.03 -18.78
N LEU A 30 -9.00 0.21 -17.56
CA LEU A 30 -9.75 0.02 -16.32
C LEU A 30 -10.96 0.96 -16.20
N LYS A 31 -10.90 2.15 -16.81
CA LYS A 31 -12.05 3.08 -16.87
C LYS A 31 -13.17 2.59 -17.79
N LYS A 32 -12.84 1.69 -18.72
CA LYS A 32 -13.76 1.16 -19.73
C LYS A 32 -14.27 -0.24 -19.37
N MET A 33 -13.88 -0.78 -18.20
CA MET A 33 -14.33 -2.08 -17.73
C MET A 33 -15.85 -2.11 -17.57
N ARG A 34 -16.49 -3.16 -18.10
CA ARG A 34 -17.91 -3.43 -17.87
C ARG A 34 -18.14 -3.85 -16.41
N PRO A 35 -19.37 -3.73 -15.85
CA PRO A 35 -19.62 -4.03 -14.44
C PRO A 35 -19.18 -5.43 -14.01
N LYS A 36 -19.43 -6.46 -14.82
CA LYS A 36 -19.05 -7.86 -14.53
C LYS A 36 -17.62 -8.23 -14.94
N GLU A 37 -16.87 -7.28 -15.49
CA GLU A 37 -15.54 -7.54 -16.02
C GLU A 37 -14.50 -7.58 -14.90
N ILE A 38 -13.55 -8.50 -15.03
CA ILE A 38 -12.37 -8.63 -14.18
C ILE A 38 -11.16 -8.28 -15.04
N ARG A 39 -10.23 -7.52 -14.48
CA ARG A 39 -8.94 -7.24 -15.13
C ARG A 39 -7.81 -7.67 -14.22
N VAL A 40 -6.83 -8.30 -14.83
CA VAL A 40 -5.60 -8.74 -14.16
C VAL A 40 -4.44 -8.19 -14.96
N PHE A 41 -3.49 -7.57 -14.26
CA PHE A 41 -2.26 -7.08 -14.88
C PHE A 41 -1.12 -7.18 -13.88
N ASN A 42 0.09 -7.29 -14.41
CA ASN A 42 1.31 -7.40 -13.62
C ASN A 42 2.00 -6.04 -13.53
N VAL A 43 2.58 -5.74 -12.37
CA VAL A 43 3.36 -4.54 -12.11
C VAL A 43 4.71 -4.98 -11.53
N ASN A 44 5.78 -4.66 -12.26
CA ASN A 44 7.14 -4.78 -11.76
C ASN A 44 7.49 -3.44 -11.11
N ALA A 45 7.67 -3.43 -9.80
CA ALA A 45 7.93 -2.23 -9.03
C ALA A 45 9.33 -2.25 -8.39
N ASN A 46 9.66 -1.25 -7.57
CA ASN A 46 11.03 -1.11 -7.07
C ASN A 46 11.35 -2.17 -6.03
N TYR A 47 10.36 -2.54 -5.20
CA TYR A 47 10.57 -3.46 -4.08
C TYR A 47 10.00 -4.84 -4.33
N GLY A 48 9.28 -5.07 -5.43
CA GLY A 48 8.61 -6.33 -5.67
C GLY A 48 7.91 -6.43 -7.01
N THR A 49 7.32 -7.59 -7.23
CA THR A 49 6.51 -7.91 -8.41
C THR A 49 5.12 -8.30 -7.98
N TYR A 50 4.11 -7.63 -8.53
CA TYR A 50 2.72 -7.78 -8.09
C TYR A 50 1.79 -8.07 -9.27
N GLN A 51 0.92 -9.04 -9.10
CA GLN A 51 -0.28 -9.21 -9.90
C GLN A 51 -1.44 -8.48 -9.23
N ILE A 52 -2.02 -7.52 -9.95
CA ILE A 52 -3.15 -6.74 -9.48
C ILE A 52 -4.39 -7.23 -10.21
N LYS A 53 -5.38 -7.67 -9.44
CA LYS A 53 -6.69 -8.07 -9.94
C LYS A 53 -7.73 -7.05 -9.50
N VAL A 54 -8.32 -6.38 -10.47
CA VAL A 54 -9.47 -5.48 -10.28
C VAL A 54 -10.73 -6.29 -10.58
N GLY A 55 -11.54 -6.51 -9.55
CA GLY A 55 -12.73 -7.33 -9.64
C GLY A 55 -13.94 -6.62 -10.28
N PRO A 56 -15.09 -7.31 -10.31
CA PRO A 56 -16.32 -6.74 -10.82
C PRO A 56 -16.77 -5.57 -9.94
N GLU A 57 -17.56 -4.67 -10.50
CA GLU A 57 -18.24 -3.63 -9.73
C GLU A 57 -19.18 -4.30 -8.73
N HIS A 58 -19.15 -3.86 -7.47
CA HIS A 58 -20.18 -4.26 -6.51
C HIS A 58 -21.55 -3.83 -7.08
N SER A 59 -22.56 -4.69 -6.91
CA SER A 59 -23.95 -4.60 -7.42
C SER A 59 -24.53 -3.17 -7.55
N PRO A 60 -25.51 -2.95 -8.45
CA PRO A 60 -25.68 -1.71 -9.21
C PRO A 60 -25.61 -0.47 -8.32
N LEU A 61 -24.67 0.40 -8.67
CA LEU A 61 -24.45 1.71 -8.06
C LEU A 61 -25.79 2.33 -7.67
N THR A 62 -25.94 2.71 -6.40
CA THR A 62 -27.09 3.50 -5.96
C THR A 62 -27.20 4.75 -6.86
N CYS A 63 -28.41 5.30 -7.07
CA CYS A 63 -28.61 6.52 -7.86
C CYS A 63 -27.67 7.67 -7.46
N ARG A 64 -27.19 7.68 -6.20
CA ARG A 64 -26.19 8.62 -5.70
C ARG A 64 -24.77 8.33 -6.20
N GLN A 65 -24.35 7.07 -6.25
CA GLN A 65 -23.04 6.65 -6.77
C GLN A 65 -22.95 6.78 -8.31
N LEU A 66 -24.07 6.61 -9.02
CA LEU A 66 -24.19 6.92 -10.45
C LEU A 66 -23.93 8.41 -10.74
N LYS A 67 -24.48 9.31 -9.90
CA LYS A 67 -24.25 10.76 -10.02
C LYS A 67 -22.80 11.17 -9.75
N THR A 68 -22.07 10.43 -8.91
CA THR A 68 -20.69 10.75 -8.52
C THR A 68 -19.62 10.00 -9.32
N LYS A 69 -19.99 9.07 -10.22
CA LYS A 69 -19.06 8.19 -10.97
C LYS A 69 -18.01 7.50 -10.08
N THR A 70 -18.37 7.24 -8.83
CA THR A 70 -17.50 6.55 -7.88
C THR A 70 -17.68 5.06 -8.09
N HIS A 71 -16.95 4.52 -9.05
CA HIS A 71 -16.78 3.08 -9.22
C HIS A 71 -16.09 2.54 -7.97
N SER A 72 -16.75 1.61 -7.27
CA SER A 72 -16.12 0.81 -6.23
C SER A 72 -15.94 -0.59 -6.79
N ARG A 73 -14.70 -1.03 -6.87
CA ARG A 73 -14.32 -2.37 -7.33
C ARG A 73 -13.35 -2.94 -6.31
N PRO A 74 -13.49 -4.22 -5.94
CA PRO A 74 -12.52 -4.87 -5.10
C PRO A 74 -11.18 -4.96 -5.84
N ILE A 75 -10.10 -4.78 -5.11
CA ILE A 75 -8.74 -4.93 -5.61
C ILE A 75 -8.08 -6.06 -4.82
N GLU A 76 -7.56 -7.04 -5.53
CA GLU A 76 -6.69 -8.07 -4.97
C GLU A 76 -5.27 -7.83 -5.46
N VAL A 77 -4.30 -7.95 -4.56
CA VAL A 77 -2.87 -7.85 -4.85
C VAL A 77 -2.20 -9.14 -4.42
N HIS A 78 -1.60 -9.82 -5.39
CA HIS A 78 -0.84 -11.05 -5.21
C HIS A 78 0.60 -10.80 -5.63
N GLY A 79 1.57 -11.44 -5.01
CA GLY A 79 2.95 -11.41 -5.51
C GLY A 79 4.00 -11.46 -4.43
N GLU A 80 5.16 -10.89 -4.75
CA GLU A 80 6.36 -10.95 -3.91
C GLU A 80 6.92 -9.56 -3.63
N LEU A 81 7.23 -9.29 -2.37
CA LEU A 81 7.99 -8.13 -1.92
C LEU A 81 9.36 -8.62 -1.43
N HIS A 82 10.43 -8.04 -1.96
CA HIS A 82 11.80 -8.53 -1.72
C HIS A 82 12.16 -8.51 -0.24
N HIS A 83 11.82 -7.42 0.46
CA HIS A 83 12.08 -7.26 1.88
C HIS A 83 11.29 -6.10 2.50
N ILE A 84 11.23 -6.09 3.83
CA ILE A 84 10.86 -4.96 4.68
C ILE A 84 11.75 -4.91 5.92
N PHE A 85 11.84 -3.73 6.53
CA PHE A 85 12.54 -3.48 7.77
C PHE A 85 11.55 -3.18 8.88
N ILE A 86 11.79 -3.74 10.07
CA ILE A 86 11.07 -3.45 11.30
C ILE A 86 12.06 -2.85 12.29
N GLU A 87 12.04 -1.53 12.41
CA GLU A 87 12.94 -0.78 13.29
C GLU A 87 12.26 -0.46 14.61
N ASN A 88 13.03 -0.47 15.70
CA ASN A 88 12.58 -0.08 17.04
C ASN A 88 11.31 -0.83 17.48
N GLY A 89 11.10 -2.03 16.95
CA GLY A 89 9.98 -2.91 17.23
C GLY A 89 8.61 -2.48 16.68
N ASN A 90 8.51 -1.39 15.91
CA ASN A 90 7.20 -0.92 15.44
C ASN A 90 7.19 -0.18 14.10
N ASN A 91 8.34 0.25 13.59
CA ASN A 91 8.41 1.03 12.36
C ASN A 91 8.66 0.10 11.18
N ILE A 92 7.63 -0.07 10.33
CA ILE A 92 7.70 -0.96 9.17
C ILE A 92 7.93 -0.13 7.90
N SER A 93 9.01 -0.41 7.18
CA SER A 93 9.39 0.34 5.98
C SER A 93 9.99 -0.56 4.91
N ALA A 94 9.99 -0.10 3.65
CA ALA A 94 10.67 -0.77 2.54
C ALA A 94 12.18 -0.54 2.54
N MET A 95 12.63 0.52 3.20
CA MET A 95 14.03 0.95 3.27
C MET A 95 14.36 1.28 4.73
N PRO A 96 15.59 1.00 5.20
CA PRO A 96 15.96 1.36 6.54
C PRO A 96 16.11 2.88 6.66
N SER A 97 15.90 3.43 7.85
CA SER A 97 16.21 4.82 8.17
C SER A 97 17.72 5.07 8.14
N HIS A 98 18.12 6.33 7.96
CA HIS A 98 19.54 6.72 8.05
C HIS A 98 20.13 6.34 9.41
N ASP A 99 19.41 6.59 10.50
CA ASP A 99 19.84 6.19 11.85
C ASP A 99 20.04 4.67 11.97
N ALA A 100 19.16 3.86 11.36
CA ALA A 100 19.35 2.42 11.34
C ALA A 100 20.60 2.03 10.55
N ILE A 101 20.86 2.67 9.40
CA ILE A 101 22.08 2.43 8.60
C ILE A 101 23.33 2.79 9.40
N ASP A 102 23.37 3.97 10.01
CA ASP A 102 24.52 4.48 10.77
C ASP A 102 24.83 3.61 12.00
N ASN A 103 23.81 2.93 12.53
CA ASN A 103 23.94 1.97 13.63
C ASN A 103 24.09 0.52 13.18
N ASN A 104 24.51 0.27 11.92
CA ASN A 104 24.70 -1.07 11.34
C ASN A 104 23.45 -1.97 11.49
N LEU A 105 22.26 -1.38 11.35
CA LEU A 105 20.95 -2.02 11.48
C LEU A 105 20.66 -2.65 12.84
N LYS A 106 21.45 -2.33 13.88
CA LYS A 106 21.19 -2.78 15.25
C LYS A 106 19.80 -2.31 15.70
N GLY A 107 19.02 -3.20 16.28
CA GLY A 107 17.63 -2.89 16.67
C GLY A 107 16.62 -3.04 15.53
N THR A 108 17.02 -3.63 14.40
CA THR A 108 16.15 -3.89 13.25
C THR A 108 15.90 -5.38 13.05
N VAL A 109 14.70 -5.74 12.61
CA VAL A 109 14.42 -7.04 11.99
C VAL A 109 14.22 -6.85 10.49
N ILE A 110 14.96 -7.60 9.69
CA ILE A 110 14.81 -7.61 8.23
C ILE A 110 13.98 -8.84 7.87
N ILE A 111 12.83 -8.63 7.25
CA ILE A 111 11.99 -9.71 6.73
C ILE A 111 12.22 -9.77 5.22
N LYS A 112 12.56 -10.94 4.68
CA LYS A 112 12.91 -11.12 3.26
C LYS A 112 12.02 -12.15 2.59
N GLY A 113 11.82 -11.97 1.28
CA GLY A 113 11.03 -12.85 0.42
C GLY A 113 9.60 -12.98 0.94
N LEU A 114 8.87 -11.87 0.97
CA LEU A 114 7.50 -11.85 1.46
C LEU A 114 6.55 -12.25 0.33
N SER A 115 5.80 -13.33 0.52
CA SER A 115 4.67 -13.70 -0.32
C SER A 115 3.42 -12.97 0.15
N ILE A 116 2.66 -12.41 -0.78
CA ILE A 116 1.61 -11.46 -0.46
C ILE A 116 0.31 -11.86 -1.12
N HIS A 117 -0.75 -11.85 -0.33
CA HIS A 117 -2.13 -11.99 -0.78
C HIS A 117 -3.03 -11.00 -0.02
N LEU A 118 -3.27 -9.84 -0.61
CA LEU A 118 -4.02 -8.75 0.01
C LEU A 118 -5.31 -8.47 -0.75
N ARG A 119 -6.41 -8.24 -0.03
CA ARG A 119 -7.73 -7.96 -0.61
C ARG A 119 -8.33 -6.68 -0.03
N ASP A 120 -8.68 -5.77 -0.90
CA ASP A 120 -9.32 -4.49 -0.64
C ASP A 120 -10.71 -4.49 -1.27
N GLU A 121 -11.73 -4.86 -0.51
CA GLU A 121 -13.10 -5.00 -1.03
C GLU A 121 -13.68 -3.70 -1.62
N GLN A 122 -13.17 -2.55 -1.18
CA GLN A 122 -13.69 -1.24 -1.57
C GLN A 122 -12.79 -0.49 -2.56
N GLY A 123 -11.57 -0.98 -2.78
CA GLY A 123 -10.56 -0.33 -3.63
C GLY A 123 -10.09 1.02 -3.07
N ASN A 124 -10.25 1.25 -1.77
CA ASN A 124 -9.94 2.52 -1.10
C ASN A 124 -8.43 2.70 -0.91
N GLY A 125 -7.72 1.62 -0.67
CA GLY A 125 -6.29 1.57 -0.43
C GLY A 125 -5.87 1.89 1.00
N TYR A 126 -5.14 3.00 1.20
CA TYR A 126 -4.59 3.40 2.51
C TYR A 126 -5.60 3.45 3.67
N GLU A 127 -6.89 3.52 3.35
CA GLU A 127 -8.01 3.59 4.30
C GLU A 127 -8.63 2.23 4.66
N ILE A 128 -8.01 1.09 4.31
CA ILE A 128 -8.49 -0.20 4.80
C ILE A 128 -8.41 -0.22 6.34
N LYS A 129 -9.59 -0.22 6.96
CA LYS A 129 -9.74 -0.31 8.41
C LYS A 129 -9.47 -1.73 8.87
N ASP A 130 -10.00 -2.71 8.14
CA ASP A 130 -9.95 -4.12 8.46
C ASP A 130 -9.48 -4.92 7.24
N LEU A 131 -8.39 -5.68 7.39
CA LEU A 131 -8.01 -6.75 6.47
C LEU A 131 -8.54 -8.06 7.08
N PRO A 132 -9.68 -8.60 6.63
CA PRO A 132 -10.14 -9.90 7.11
C PRO A 132 -9.04 -10.94 6.87
N ASN A 133 -8.72 -11.74 7.90
CA ASN A 133 -7.65 -12.75 7.88
C ASN A 133 -6.22 -12.19 7.68
N ALA A 134 -5.92 -10.98 8.19
CA ALA A 134 -4.60 -10.33 8.10
C ALA A 134 -3.39 -11.20 8.51
N MET A 135 -3.58 -12.22 9.35
CA MET A 135 -2.50 -13.11 9.80
C MET A 135 -1.89 -13.97 8.68
N HIS A 136 -2.59 -14.18 7.56
CA HIS A 136 -2.13 -15.04 6.45
C HIS A 136 -1.97 -14.30 5.12
N THR A 137 -2.02 -12.97 5.14
CA THR A 137 -1.90 -12.17 3.91
C THR A 137 -0.48 -11.84 3.54
N VAL A 138 0.47 -12.01 4.48
CA VAL A 138 1.90 -11.77 4.27
C VAL A 138 2.67 -12.90 4.93
N GLU A 139 3.38 -13.68 4.12
CA GLU A 139 4.20 -14.80 4.59
C GLU A 139 5.67 -14.52 4.30
N ALA A 140 6.50 -14.58 5.33
CA ALA A 140 7.93 -14.34 5.22
C ALA A 140 8.70 -15.64 4.96
N ARG A 141 9.59 -15.65 3.97
CA ARG A 141 10.54 -16.75 3.78
C ARG A 141 11.68 -16.74 4.79
N GLU A 142 12.18 -15.55 5.12
CA GLU A 142 13.37 -15.38 5.95
C GLU A 142 13.21 -14.17 6.88
N ARG A 143 13.73 -14.28 8.11
CA ARG A 143 13.79 -13.20 9.10
C ARG A 143 15.21 -13.10 9.64
N ILE A 144 15.84 -11.94 9.51
CA ILE A 144 17.16 -11.63 10.05
C ILE A 144 16.95 -10.67 11.22
N ASN A 145 17.11 -11.17 12.45
CA ASN A 145 16.86 -10.41 13.67
C ASN A 145 18.16 -9.82 14.25
N LEU A 146 18.35 -8.51 14.06
CA LEU A 146 19.46 -7.73 14.62
C LEU A 146 19.02 -6.92 15.87
N ALA A 147 17.82 -7.18 16.36
CA ALA A 147 17.19 -6.50 17.50
C ALA A 147 17.11 -7.37 18.77
N GLY A 148 17.57 -8.64 18.69
CA GLY A 148 17.50 -9.59 19.79
C GLY A 148 16.05 -9.95 20.17
N GLU A 149 15.81 -10.24 21.44
CA GLU A 149 14.48 -10.63 21.93
C GLU A 149 13.40 -9.59 21.64
N ASN A 150 13.76 -8.31 21.64
CA ASN A 150 12.83 -7.22 21.33
C ASN A 150 12.33 -7.29 19.89
N GLY A 151 13.19 -7.71 18.95
CA GLY A 151 12.82 -7.93 17.56
C GLY A 151 11.80 -9.05 17.39
N GLU A 152 12.02 -10.18 18.07
CA GLU A 152 11.14 -11.34 17.97
C GLU A 152 9.74 -11.00 18.50
N ARG A 153 9.66 -10.38 19.68
CA ARG A 153 8.40 -9.92 20.28
C ARG A 153 7.67 -8.91 19.40
N ALA A 154 8.42 -8.02 18.75
CA ALA A 154 7.86 -7.05 17.82
C ALA A 154 7.22 -7.72 16.60
N VAL A 155 7.92 -8.65 15.93
CA VAL A 155 7.38 -9.34 14.76
C VAL A 155 6.10 -10.10 15.13
N VAL A 156 6.14 -10.91 16.19
CA VAL A 156 4.97 -11.67 16.66
C VAL A 156 3.79 -10.74 16.96
N SER A 157 4.03 -9.62 17.64
CA SER A 157 2.98 -8.63 17.94
C SER A 157 2.40 -8.00 16.66
N LEU A 158 3.25 -7.65 15.68
CA LEU A 158 2.83 -7.04 14.42
C LEU A 158 2.01 -8.01 13.55
N GLU A 159 2.35 -9.30 13.58
CA GLU A 159 1.59 -10.37 12.91
C GLU A 159 0.23 -10.58 13.57
N GLN A 160 0.22 -10.72 14.91
CA GLN A 160 -1.01 -10.95 15.68
C GLN A 160 -2.00 -9.78 15.57
N THR A 161 -1.49 -8.55 15.50
CA THR A 161 -2.32 -7.34 15.36
C THR A 161 -2.73 -7.05 13.91
N GLY A 162 -2.23 -7.81 12.94
CA GLY A 162 -2.45 -7.55 11.51
C GLY A 162 -1.76 -6.28 10.99
N ARG A 163 -0.96 -5.60 11.83
CA ARG A 163 -0.25 -4.37 11.47
C ARG A 163 0.82 -4.64 10.42
N LEU A 164 1.46 -5.81 10.45
CA LEU A 164 2.42 -6.23 9.42
C LEU A 164 1.77 -6.20 8.02
N ALA A 165 0.61 -6.84 7.88
CA ALA A 165 -0.14 -6.87 6.63
C ALA A 165 -0.55 -5.46 6.16
N LYS A 166 -1.04 -4.64 7.10
CA LYS A 166 -1.50 -3.28 6.79
C LYS A 166 -0.37 -2.38 6.30
N GLU A 167 0.78 -2.36 6.97
CA GLU A 167 1.91 -1.53 6.54
C GLU A 167 2.55 -2.09 5.26
N THR A 168 2.62 -3.43 5.12
CA THR A 168 3.07 -4.08 3.87
C THR A 168 2.20 -3.64 2.69
N TYR A 169 0.87 -3.62 2.86
CA TYR A 169 -0.02 -3.10 1.82
C TYR A 169 0.28 -1.64 1.46
N ARG A 170 0.50 -0.78 2.46
CA ARG A 170 0.86 0.64 2.22
C ARG A 170 2.18 0.79 1.49
N ILE A 171 3.17 -0.04 1.79
CA ILE A 171 4.45 -0.09 1.08
C ILE A 171 4.21 -0.43 -0.39
N ILE A 172 3.49 -1.53 -0.69
CA ILE A 172 3.18 -1.95 -2.05
C ILE A 172 2.43 -0.87 -2.83
N GLN A 173 1.43 -0.25 -2.20
CA GLN A 173 0.68 0.83 -2.83
C GLN A 173 1.58 2.00 -3.19
N SER A 174 2.45 2.41 -2.27
CA SER A 174 3.39 3.50 -2.49
C SER A 174 4.36 3.16 -3.62
N ASP A 175 4.84 1.92 -3.67
CA ASP A 175 5.75 1.42 -4.68
C ASP A 175 5.11 1.44 -6.08
N ILE A 176 3.92 0.87 -6.22
CA ILE A 176 3.13 0.92 -7.46
C ILE A 176 2.90 2.38 -7.87
N MET A 177 2.48 3.24 -6.94
CA MET A 177 2.24 4.66 -7.22
C MET A 177 3.48 5.38 -7.77
N ASN A 178 4.66 5.07 -7.25
CA ASN A 178 5.90 5.69 -7.71
C ASN A 178 6.22 5.29 -9.15
N ILE A 179 6.07 4.01 -9.50
CA ILE A 179 6.25 3.54 -10.88
C ILE A 179 5.27 4.21 -11.84
N VAL A 180 3.99 4.29 -11.47
CA VAL A 180 2.96 4.94 -12.29
C VAL A 180 3.32 6.40 -12.57
N LYS A 181 3.78 7.14 -11.55
CA LYS A 181 4.21 8.54 -11.71
C LYS A 181 5.41 8.65 -12.63
N THR A 182 6.41 7.77 -12.49
CA THR A 182 7.61 7.76 -13.34
C THR A 182 7.26 7.52 -14.80
N LEU A 183 6.40 6.54 -15.09
CA LEU A 183 5.97 6.24 -16.45
C LEU A 183 5.15 7.39 -17.06
N GLN A 184 4.24 7.99 -16.30
CA GLN A 184 3.48 9.16 -16.76
C GLN A 184 4.37 10.37 -17.10
N ARG A 185 5.48 10.55 -16.38
CA ARG A 185 6.47 11.60 -16.69
C ARG A 185 7.21 11.28 -17.99
N ALA A 186 7.64 10.04 -18.17
CA ALA A 186 8.35 9.59 -19.38
C ALA A 186 7.49 9.71 -20.66
N VAL A 187 6.19 9.43 -20.57
CA VAL A 187 5.28 9.63 -21.71
C VAL A 187 5.16 11.12 -22.07
N LYS A 188 5.07 12.01 -21.07
CA LYS A 188 4.95 13.45 -21.29
C LYS A 188 6.22 14.11 -21.82
N SER A 189 7.41 13.58 -21.52
CA SER A 189 8.65 14.09 -22.08
C SER A 189 8.86 13.70 -23.54
N ASN A 190 8.13 12.68 -24.02
CA ASN A 190 8.23 12.14 -25.37
C ASN A 190 7.05 12.56 -26.27
N SER A 191 6.13 13.39 -25.78
CA SER A 191 4.98 13.93 -26.51
C SER A 191 5.16 15.42 -26.75
#